data_AF-A0A3D2SYL5-F1
#
_entry.id   AF-A0A3D2SYL5-F1
#
_cell.length_a   1.000
_cell.length_b   1.000
_cell.length_c   1.000
_cell.angle_alpha   90.00
_cell.angle_beta   90.00
_cell.angle_gamma   90.00
#
_symmetry.space_group_name_H-M   'P 1'
#
loop_
_entity.id
_entity.type
_entity.pdbx_description
1 polymer ?
#
loop_
_entity_poly.entity_id
_entity_poly.type
_entity_poly.pdbx_seq_one_letter_code
_entity_poly.pdbx_strand_id
1 'polypeptide(L)'
;VMGGVGYIYAARGDGLRPVWHIASEYQNRALDALMRTLSPSELALPTSVLEAIPPRPPGYGRTRELFPRYTGSAFDALTPAFVAASHTVNNILTADRAARLVEQKMLDPSMPGLNDVLQRLFQAAFEGEANNSYETAIRNTVAGVVIERVKSLAETAPMMQVRAQSTLALRTLAGRLAEMEPSGTSVLLQLDIRRFLGRPYDSGQMPSSVSAPPGAPIGQPAMDWLGLLEPWCTWIDGEWR
;
A
#
# COMPACT_ATOMS: atom_id res chain seq x y z
N VAL A 1 -2.50 -10.67 -5.42
CA VAL A 1 -1.35 -11.57 -5.70
C VAL A 1 -0.23 -11.35 -4.68
N MET A 2 0.29 -10.12 -4.49
CA MET A 2 1.27 -9.81 -3.43
C MET A 2 0.72 -10.03 -2.01
N GLY A 3 1.50 -10.69 -1.15
CA GLY A 3 1.04 -11.13 0.18
C GLY A 3 -0.22 -11.98 0.07
N GLY A 4 -0.36 -12.69 -1.05
CA GLY A 4 -1.58 -13.38 -1.44
C GLY A 4 -1.78 -14.65 -0.64
N VAL A 5 -3.00 -14.87 -0.19
CA VAL A 5 -3.44 -16.10 0.47
C VAL A 5 -4.65 -16.61 -0.32
N GLY A 6 -4.55 -17.82 -0.83
CA GLY A 6 -5.70 -18.56 -1.35
C GLY A 6 -6.37 -19.30 -0.20
N TYR A 7 -7.70 -19.31 -0.20
CA TYR A 7 -8.46 -20.05 0.79
C TYR A 7 -9.76 -20.57 0.20
N ILE A 8 -10.26 -21.61 0.84
CA ILE A 8 -11.59 -22.18 0.62
C ILE A 8 -12.22 -22.48 1.98
N TYR A 9 -13.53 -22.38 2.07
CA TYR A 9 -14.27 -22.73 3.27
C TYR A 9 -14.40 -24.26 3.36
N ALA A 10 -13.42 -24.90 4.00
CA ALA A 10 -13.40 -26.34 4.22
C ALA A 10 -14.07 -26.72 5.55
N ALA A 11 -14.77 -27.86 5.57
CA ALA A 11 -15.30 -28.51 6.75
C ALA A 11 -14.30 -29.54 7.31
N ARG A 12 -14.37 -29.79 8.62
CA ARG A 12 -13.51 -30.81 9.25
C ARG A 12 -13.79 -32.18 8.61
N GLY A 13 -12.77 -32.76 7.98
CA GLY A 13 -12.82 -34.10 7.41
C GLY A 13 -13.22 -34.18 5.93
N ASP A 14 -13.39 -33.05 5.24
CA ASP A 14 -13.76 -33.02 3.82
C ASP A 14 -12.57 -33.25 2.85
N GLY A 15 -11.34 -33.32 3.36
CA GLY A 15 -10.12 -33.55 2.59
C GLY A 15 -9.62 -32.34 1.80
N LEU A 16 -10.25 -31.17 1.95
CA LEU A 16 -9.86 -29.95 1.24
C LEU A 16 -8.70 -29.24 1.93
N ARG A 17 -7.82 -28.59 1.15
CA ARG A 17 -6.77 -27.71 1.68
C ARG A 17 -7.35 -26.31 1.94
N PRO A 18 -7.61 -25.90 3.20
CA PRO A 18 -8.37 -24.68 3.47
C PRO A 18 -7.60 -23.40 3.13
N VAL A 19 -6.27 -23.40 3.28
CA VAL A 19 -5.44 -22.19 3.11
C VAL A 19 -4.11 -22.55 2.45
N TRP A 20 -3.65 -21.69 1.56
CA TRP A 20 -2.31 -21.75 0.97
C TRP A 20 -1.79 -20.36 0.62
N HIS A 21 -0.47 -20.20 0.62
CA HIS A 21 0.16 -18.99 0.10
C HIS A 21 0.26 -19.04 -1.42
N ILE A 22 0.07 -17.91 -2.08
CA ILE A 22 0.30 -17.80 -3.53
C ILE A 22 1.81 -17.94 -3.79
N ALA A 23 2.20 -18.82 -4.71
CA ALA A 23 3.61 -19.14 -4.95
C ALA A 23 4.46 -17.89 -5.24
N SER A 24 5.72 -17.91 -4.77
CA SER A 24 6.65 -16.77 -4.85
C SER A 24 6.85 -16.26 -6.27
N GLU A 25 6.88 -17.15 -7.27
CA GLU A 25 6.98 -16.79 -8.69
C GLU A 25 5.87 -15.83 -9.13
N TYR A 26 4.60 -16.14 -8.82
CA TYR A 26 3.47 -15.28 -9.17
C TYR A 26 3.52 -13.94 -8.46
N GLN A 27 3.97 -13.93 -7.19
CA GLN A 27 4.14 -12.69 -6.45
C GLN A 27 5.24 -11.83 -7.06
N ASN A 28 6.42 -12.40 -7.35
CA ASN A 28 7.52 -11.67 -7.97
C ASN A 28 7.15 -11.12 -9.35
N ARG A 29 6.46 -11.90 -10.19
CA ARG A 29 5.95 -11.44 -11.49
C ARG A 29 4.94 -10.29 -11.36
N ALA A 30 4.06 -10.35 -10.37
CA ALA A 30 3.13 -9.25 -10.10
C ALA A 30 3.88 -8.01 -9.63
N LEU A 31 4.90 -8.17 -8.79
CA LEU A 31 5.75 -7.07 -8.34
C LEU A 31 6.51 -6.43 -9.52
N ASP A 32 7.06 -7.23 -10.43
CA ASP A 32 7.71 -6.74 -11.66
C ASP A 32 6.78 -5.87 -12.50
N ALA A 33 5.55 -6.36 -12.74
CA ALA A 33 4.55 -5.63 -13.50
C ALA A 33 4.21 -4.29 -12.82
N LEU A 34 4.11 -4.26 -11.50
CA LEU A 34 3.84 -3.04 -10.73
C LEU A 34 5.03 -2.08 -10.68
N MET A 35 6.28 -2.56 -10.72
CA MET A 35 7.43 -1.64 -10.79
C MET A 35 7.50 -0.94 -12.15
N ARG A 36 7.07 -1.60 -13.24
CA ARG A 36 7.01 -0.98 -14.58
C ARG A 36 6.08 0.23 -14.63
N THR A 37 4.95 0.20 -13.91
CA THR A 37 4.01 1.33 -13.86
C THR A 37 4.55 2.53 -13.09
N LEU A 38 5.73 2.42 -12.47
CA LEU A 38 6.42 3.51 -11.81
C LEU A 38 7.56 4.10 -12.66
N SER A 39 7.82 3.53 -13.83
CA SER A 39 8.90 4.02 -14.69
C SER A 39 8.57 5.40 -15.26
N PRO A 40 9.55 6.32 -15.38
CA PRO A 40 9.30 7.66 -15.89
C PRO A 40 8.69 7.68 -17.30
N SER A 41 9.11 6.78 -18.18
CA SER A 41 8.62 6.68 -19.55
C SER A 41 7.14 6.28 -19.64
N GLU A 42 6.66 5.42 -18.73
CA GLU A 42 5.25 5.00 -18.66
C GLU A 42 4.35 6.08 -18.01
N LEU A 43 4.93 6.93 -17.17
CA LEU A 43 4.22 7.99 -16.46
C LEU A 43 4.22 9.34 -17.21
N ALA A 44 5.15 9.53 -18.15
CA ALA A 44 5.28 10.75 -18.92
C ALA A 44 4.14 10.89 -19.92
N LEU A 45 3.47 12.05 -19.91
CA LEU A 45 2.52 12.39 -20.96
C LEU A 45 3.28 12.84 -22.22
N PRO A 46 2.86 12.42 -23.42
CA PRO A 46 3.44 12.93 -24.66
C PRO A 46 3.31 14.46 -24.74
N THR A 47 4.32 15.14 -25.29
CA THR A 47 4.31 16.60 -25.44
C THR A 47 3.11 17.10 -26.23
N SER A 48 2.71 16.38 -27.27
CA SER A 48 1.50 16.67 -28.05
C SER A 48 0.21 16.65 -27.22
N VAL A 49 0.13 15.80 -26.18
CA VAL A 49 -1.01 15.77 -25.25
C VAL A 49 -0.96 16.96 -24.31
N LEU A 50 0.22 17.32 -23.80
CA LEU A 50 0.38 18.49 -22.93
C LEU A 50 0.02 19.79 -23.65
N GLU A 51 0.42 19.93 -24.92
CA GLU A 51 0.11 21.09 -25.76
C GLU A 51 -1.39 21.17 -26.13
N ALA A 52 -2.08 20.03 -26.17
CA ALA A 52 -3.49 19.96 -26.51
C ALA A 52 -4.44 20.28 -25.33
N ILE A 53 -3.93 20.41 -24.09
CA ILE A 53 -4.75 20.66 -22.90
C ILE A 53 -4.65 22.14 -22.48
N PRO A 54 -5.55 23.02 -22.95
CA PRO A 54 -5.53 24.41 -22.56
C PRO A 54 -6.00 24.61 -21.10
N PRO A 55 -5.69 25.78 -20.50
CA PRO A 55 -6.36 26.22 -19.28
C PRO A 55 -7.88 26.20 -19.44
N ARG A 56 -8.59 25.94 -18.34
CA ARG A 56 -10.06 25.92 -18.37
C ARG A 56 -10.61 27.33 -18.62
N PRO A 57 -11.65 27.49 -19.47
CA PRO A 57 -12.27 28.79 -19.69
C PRO A 57 -12.87 29.37 -18.39
N PRO A 58 -12.92 30.71 -18.25
CA PRO A 58 -13.63 31.34 -17.15
C PRO A 58 -15.07 30.82 -17.01
N GLY A 59 -15.53 30.66 -15.77
CA GLY A 59 -16.85 30.11 -15.47
C GLY A 59 -16.90 28.57 -15.33
N TYR A 60 -15.85 27.85 -15.71
CA TYR A 60 -15.75 26.40 -15.51
C TYR A 60 -14.86 26.06 -14.30
N GLY A 61 -15.50 25.86 -13.15
CA GLY A 61 -14.85 25.53 -11.88
C GLY A 61 -14.19 24.14 -11.85
N ARG A 62 -13.54 23.84 -10.71
CA ARG A 62 -12.92 22.53 -10.46
C ARG A 62 -13.97 21.47 -10.14
N THR A 63 -13.73 20.24 -10.58
CA THR A 63 -14.55 19.07 -10.24
C THR A 63 -13.69 17.97 -9.64
N ARG A 64 -14.32 16.94 -9.04
CA ARG A 64 -13.61 15.79 -8.44
C ARG A 64 -12.79 14.97 -9.45
N GLU A 65 -13.14 15.08 -10.74
CA GLU A 65 -12.51 14.33 -11.82
C GLU A 65 -11.25 15.03 -12.37
N LEU A 66 -10.90 16.21 -11.84
CA LEU A 66 -9.71 16.94 -12.25
C LEU A 66 -8.55 16.64 -11.33
N PHE A 67 -7.37 16.45 -11.93
CA PHE A 67 -6.13 16.38 -11.19
C PHE A 67 -5.93 17.66 -10.33
N PRO A 68 -5.43 17.50 -9.10
CA PRO A 68 -4.82 18.60 -8.36
C PRO A 68 -3.70 19.25 -9.19
N ARG A 69 -3.37 20.53 -8.92
CA ARG A 69 -2.38 21.27 -9.71
C ARG A 69 -1.62 22.23 -8.85
N TYR A 70 -0.34 22.40 -9.15
CA TYR A 70 0.53 23.43 -8.57
C TYR A 70 0.65 24.65 -9.48
N THR A 71 0.29 24.52 -10.78
CA THR A 71 0.46 25.54 -11.82
C THR A 71 -0.74 26.48 -12.01
N GLY A 72 -1.66 26.55 -11.03
CA GLY A 72 -2.85 27.40 -11.11
C GLY A 72 -3.86 26.90 -12.15
N SER A 73 -4.27 27.76 -13.09
CA SER A 73 -5.28 27.44 -14.12
C SER A 73 -4.75 26.55 -15.25
N ALA A 74 -3.43 26.58 -15.47
CA ALA A 74 -2.76 25.75 -16.45
C ALA A 74 -2.86 24.26 -16.08
N PHE A 75 -2.61 23.38 -17.05
CA PHE A 75 -2.45 21.95 -16.76
C PHE A 75 -1.13 21.72 -16.02
N ASP A 76 -1.11 20.74 -15.12
CA ASP A 76 0.09 20.35 -14.37
C ASP A 76 0.63 19.05 -14.97
N ALA A 77 1.83 19.11 -15.54
CA ALA A 77 2.42 17.95 -16.21
C ALA A 77 2.92 16.87 -15.25
N LEU A 78 3.07 17.17 -13.95
CA LEU A 78 3.58 16.24 -12.94
C LEU A 78 2.48 15.58 -12.12
N THR A 79 1.37 16.28 -11.83
CA THR A 79 0.32 15.70 -10.98
C THR A 79 -0.27 14.38 -11.51
N PRO A 80 -0.50 14.17 -12.81
CA PRO A 80 -0.98 12.88 -13.32
C PRO A 80 -0.05 11.73 -12.94
N ALA A 81 1.27 11.93 -13.08
CA ALA A 81 2.28 10.96 -12.67
C ALA A 81 2.26 10.74 -11.15
N PHE A 82 2.13 11.79 -10.34
CA PHE A 82 1.97 11.67 -8.89
C PHE A 82 0.75 10.80 -8.52
N VAL A 83 -0.40 11.04 -9.14
CA VAL A 83 -1.64 10.30 -8.85
C VAL A 83 -1.53 8.84 -9.27
N ALA A 84 -0.99 8.55 -10.46
CA ALA A 84 -0.79 7.19 -10.96
C ALA A 84 0.21 6.40 -10.10
N ALA A 85 1.34 7.02 -9.76
CA ALA A 85 2.33 6.42 -8.86
C ALA A 85 1.74 6.18 -7.47
N SER A 86 1.01 7.15 -6.92
CA SER A 86 0.33 7.03 -5.61
C SER A 86 -0.65 5.87 -5.61
N HIS A 87 -1.42 5.70 -6.69
CA HIS A 87 -2.35 4.57 -6.80
C HIS A 87 -1.61 3.23 -6.70
N THR A 88 -0.52 3.06 -7.45
CA THR A 88 0.29 1.84 -7.45
C THR A 88 0.90 1.58 -6.07
N VAL A 89 1.61 2.57 -5.52
CA VAL A 89 2.37 2.44 -4.26
C VAL A 89 1.43 2.24 -3.06
N ASN A 90 0.33 2.98 -2.99
CA ASN A 90 -0.65 2.83 -1.89
C ASN A 90 -1.32 1.47 -1.92
N ASN A 91 -1.58 0.93 -3.11
CA ASN A 91 -2.10 -0.42 -3.24
C ASN A 91 -1.07 -1.45 -2.78
N ILE A 92 0.22 -1.33 -3.14
CA ILE A 92 1.26 -2.28 -2.70
C ILE A 92 1.44 -2.25 -1.19
N LEU A 93 1.55 -1.06 -0.61
CA LEU A 93 1.95 -0.84 0.76
C LEU A 93 0.74 -0.62 1.69
N THR A 94 -0.21 -1.56 1.73
CA THR A 94 -1.26 -1.55 2.76
C THR A 94 -0.79 -2.27 4.02
N ALA A 95 -1.31 -1.87 5.19
CA ALA A 95 -0.85 -2.42 6.47
C ALA A 95 -1.09 -3.93 6.60
N ASP A 96 -2.24 -4.42 6.14
CA ASP A 96 -2.62 -5.84 6.11
C ASP A 96 -1.75 -6.64 5.13
N ARG A 97 -1.37 -6.05 3.99
CA ARG A 97 -0.52 -6.73 3.01
C ARG A 97 0.93 -6.77 3.46
N ALA A 98 1.43 -5.67 4.03
CA ALA A 98 2.75 -5.61 4.63
C ALA A 98 2.88 -6.65 5.76
N ALA A 99 1.86 -6.78 6.62
CA ALA A 99 1.81 -7.81 7.64
C ALA A 99 1.88 -9.23 7.05
N ARG A 100 1.06 -9.51 6.02
CA ARG A 100 1.10 -10.81 5.33
C ARG A 100 2.46 -11.11 4.69
N LEU A 101 3.13 -10.12 4.10
CA LEU A 101 4.47 -10.31 3.53
C LEU A 101 5.51 -10.64 4.61
N VAL A 102 5.42 -10.00 5.79
CA VAL A 102 6.27 -10.32 6.92
C VAL A 102 6.01 -11.75 7.40
N GLU A 103 4.75 -12.13 7.61
CA GLU A 103 4.37 -13.47 8.08
C GLU A 103 4.75 -14.57 7.09
N GLN A 104 4.46 -14.38 5.80
CA GLN A 104 4.77 -15.36 4.76
C GLN A 104 6.27 -15.62 4.67
N LYS A 105 7.11 -14.57 4.70
CA LYS A 105 8.58 -14.70 4.70
C LYS A 105 9.10 -15.36 5.97
N MET A 106 8.49 -15.05 7.11
CA MET A 106 8.86 -15.62 8.41
C MET A 106 8.60 -17.13 8.46
N LEU A 107 7.50 -17.58 7.87
CA LEU A 107 7.13 -19.00 7.82
C LEU A 107 7.84 -19.77 6.69
N ASP A 108 8.07 -19.11 5.57
CA ASP A 108 8.74 -19.67 4.40
C ASP A 108 9.77 -18.67 3.83
N PRO A 109 11.07 -18.88 4.08
CA PRO A 109 12.12 -18.00 3.59
C PRO A 109 12.19 -17.85 2.07
N SER A 110 11.55 -18.74 1.29
CA SER A 110 11.52 -18.66 -0.18
C SER A 110 10.49 -17.65 -0.72
N MET A 111 9.55 -17.22 0.12
CA MET A 111 8.53 -16.23 -0.24
C MET A 111 9.13 -14.82 -0.30
N PRO A 112 8.53 -13.85 -1.03
CA PRO A 112 8.96 -12.45 -0.94
C PRO A 112 8.49 -11.82 0.39
N GLY A 113 9.38 -11.09 1.05
CA GLY A 113 9.09 -10.34 2.27
C GLY A 113 8.83 -8.86 2.02
N LEU A 114 8.43 -8.14 3.07
CA LEU A 114 8.23 -6.69 3.00
C LEU A 114 9.52 -5.95 2.63
N ASN A 115 10.67 -6.34 3.20
CA ASN A 115 11.97 -5.76 2.85
C ASN A 115 12.30 -5.91 1.36
N ASP A 116 12.03 -7.06 0.75
CA ASP A 116 12.25 -7.30 -0.69
C ASP A 116 11.39 -6.33 -1.54
N VAL A 117 10.13 -6.11 -1.13
CA VAL A 117 9.22 -5.16 -1.79
C VAL A 117 9.71 -3.71 -1.64
N LEU A 118 10.14 -3.31 -0.44
CA LEU A 118 10.64 -1.96 -0.19
C LEU A 118 11.91 -1.66 -0.99
N GLN A 119 12.84 -2.63 -1.07
CA GLN A 119 14.06 -2.48 -1.87
C GLN A 119 13.74 -2.30 -3.35
N ARG A 120 12.81 -3.08 -3.90
CA ARG A 120 12.39 -2.94 -5.30
C ARG A 120 11.67 -1.62 -5.58
N LEU A 121 10.85 -1.14 -4.65
CA LEU A 121 10.21 0.16 -4.77
C LEU A 121 11.24 1.30 -4.77
N PHE A 122 12.23 1.26 -3.88
CA PHE A 122 13.31 2.24 -3.88
C PHE A 122 14.14 2.15 -5.17
N GLN A 123 14.45 0.94 -5.62
CA GLN A 123 15.15 0.75 -6.89
C GLN A 123 14.36 1.38 -8.05
N ALA A 124 13.09 1.05 -8.21
CA ALA A 124 12.24 1.61 -9.26
C ALA A 124 12.14 3.16 -9.17
N ALA A 125 12.08 3.70 -7.95
CA ALA A 125 11.92 5.13 -7.74
C ALA A 125 13.20 5.96 -7.92
N PHE A 126 14.38 5.39 -7.67
CA PHE A 126 15.65 6.12 -7.71
C PHE A 126 16.55 5.74 -8.89
N GLU A 127 16.48 4.49 -9.35
CA GLU A 127 17.32 3.96 -10.45
C GLU A 127 16.55 3.88 -11.77
N GLY A 128 15.27 4.30 -11.80
CA GLY A 128 14.49 4.36 -13.03
C GLY A 128 15.17 5.24 -14.09
N GLU A 129 15.29 4.71 -15.31
CA GLU A 129 15.84 5.45 -16.44
C GLU A 129 14.99 6.70 -16.73
N ALA A 130 15.67 7.83 -16.90
CA ALA A 130 15.04 9.09 -17.26
C ALA A 130 15.89 9.74 -18.35
N ASN A 131 15.31 9.93 -19.52
CA ASN A 131 16.02 10.36 -20.73
C ASN A 131 16.08 11.88 -20.87
N ASN A 132 15.24 12.60 -20.11
CA ASN A 132 15.11 14.05 -20.19
C ASN A 132 14.76 14.65 -18.82
N SER A 133 14.71 15.98 -18.75
CA SER A 133 14.41 16.72 -17.52
C SER A 133 12.98 16.47 -17.01
N TYR A 134 12.02 16.23 -17.91
CA TYR A 134 10.63 15.93 -17.54
C TYR A 134 10.51 14.56 -16.86
N GLU A 135 11.10 13.52 -17.46
CA GLU A 135 11.19 12.19 -16.85
C GLU A 135 11.98 12.21 -15.54
N THR A 136 13.02 13.05 -15.43
CA THR A 136 13.76 13.22 -14.17
C THR A 136 12.86 13.80 -13.07
N ALA A 137 12.03 14.80 -13.40
CA ALA A 137 11.06 15.37 -12.47
C ALA A 137 9.98 14.34 -12.07
N ILE A 138 9.54 13.50 -13.00
CA ILE A 138 8.63 12.37 -12.72
C ILE A 138 9.28 11.37 -11.76
N ARG A 139 10.52 10.94 -12.01
CA ARG A 139 11.25 10.03 -11.12
C ARG A 139 11.34 10.58 -9.69
N ASN A 140 11.68 11.86 -9.57
CA ASN A 140 11.72 12.57 -8.30
C ASN A 140 10.35 12.58 -7.59
N THR A 141 9.26 12.74 -8.36
CA THR A 141 7.88 12.67 -7.87
C THR A 141 7.55 11.27 -7.33
N VAL A 142 7.92 10.22 -8.06
CA VAL A 142 7.75 8.82 -7.64
C VAL A 142 8.52 8.53 -6.35
N ALA A 143 9.76 9.00 -6.24
CA ALA A 143 10.57 8.87 -5.03
C ALA A 143 9.89 9.50 -3.81
N GLY A 144 9.33 10.70 -3.95
CA GLY A 144 8.55 11.34 -2.90
C GLY A 144 7.35 10.49 -2.48
N VAL A 145 6.55 10.01 -3.43
CA VAL A 145 5.38 9.14 -3.17
C VAL A 145 5.76 7.88 -2.40
N VAL A 146 6.85 7.21 -2.80
CA VAL A 146 7.33 6.00 -2.14
C VAL A 146 7.75 6.30 -0.71
N ILE A 147 8.54 7.35 -0.48
CA ILE A 147 8.98 7.75 0.86
C ILE A 147 7.79 8.07 1.75
N GLU A 148 6.83 8.87 1.28
CA GLU A 148 5.62 9.21 2.05
C GLU A 148 4.85 7.97 2.48
N ARG A 149 4.68 7.00 1.56
CA ARG A 149 3.94 5.79 1.89
C ARG A 149 4.69 4.90 2.88
N VAL A 150 6.03 4.80 2.77
CA VAL A 150 6.84 4.04 3.73
C VAL A 150 6.86 4.72 5.11
N LYS A 151 6.91 6.06 5.17
CA LYS A 151 6.74 6.83 6.42
C LYS A 151 5.40 6.52 7.07
N SER A 152 4.31 6.51 6.29
CA SER A 152 2.98 6.13 6.78
C SER A 152 2.94 4.72 7.38
N LEU A 153 3.57 3.73 6.74
CA LEU A 153 3.69 2.37 7.31
C LEU A 153 4.54 2.33 8.59
N ALA A 154 5.66 3.04 8.60
CA ALA A 154 6.56 3.10 9.76
C ALA A 154 5.87 3.69 11.00
N GLU A 155 4.95 4.64 10.79
CA GLU A 155 4.19 5.30 11.85
C GLU A 155 2.96 4.51 12.27
N THR A 156 2.11 4.11 11.31
CA THR A 156 0.72 3.72 11.61
C THR A 156 0.44 2.22 11.51
N ALA A 157 1.36 1.41 10.98
CA ALA A 157 1.07 -0.01 10.77
C ALA A 157 0.81 -0.72 12.13
N PRO A 158 -0.25 -1.54 12.28
CA PRO A 158 -0.55 -2.21 13.55
C PRO A 158 0.53 -3.18 14.03
N MET A 159 1.08 -3.97 13.10
CA MET A 159 2.12 -4.96 13.37
C MET A 159 3.48 -4.28 13.61
N MET A 160 4.12 -4.58 14.75
CA MET A 160 5.42 -3.99 15.12
C MET A 160 6.52 -4.29 14.11
N GLN A 161 6.55 -5.52 13.58
CA GLN A 161 7.52 -5.96 12.59
C GLN A 161 7.45 -5.14 11.29
N VAL A 162 6.26 -4.73 10.86
CA VAL A 162 6.07 -3.84 9.69
C VAL A 162 6.68 -2.47 9.96
N ARG A 163 6.40 -1.89 11.14
CA ARG A 163 6.99 -0.61 11.54
C ARG A 163 8.52 -0.68 11.62
N ALA A 164 9.04 -1.75 12.20
CA ALA A 164 10.48 -1.98 12.35
C ALA A 164 11.18 -2.08 10.99
N GLN A 165 10.66 -2.89 10.06
CA GLN A 165 11.24 -3.03 8.72
C GLN A 165 11.15 -1.73 7.92
N SER A 166 10.02 -1.02 7.98
CA SER A 166 9.84 0.26 7.28
C SER A 166 10.77 1.35 7.82
N THR A 167 10.94 1.42 9.15
CA THR A 167 11.87 2.36 9.80
C THR A 167 13.32 2.09 9.43
N LEU A 168 13.73 0.81 9.42
CA LEU A 168 15.07 0.42 8.99
C LEU A 168 15.31 0.78 7.52
N ALA A 169 14.35 0.48 6.66
CA ALA A 169 14.42 0.79 5.23
C ALA A 169 14.60 2.30 4.98
N LEU A 170 13.86 3.16 5.69
CA LEU A 170 14.02 4.62 5.64
C LEU A 170 15.40 5.07 6.14
N ARG A 171 15.90 4.49 7.24
CA ARG A 171 17.23 4.81 7.77
C ARG A 171 18.32 4.45 6.76
N THR A 172 18.25 3.28 6.15
CA THR A 172 19.19 2.86 5.11
C THR A 172 19.12 3.78 3.90
N LEU A 173 17.92 4.14 3.45
CA LEU A 173 17.73 5.06 2.33
C LEU A 173 18.34 6.45 2.61
N ALA A 174 18.13 6.99 3.82
CA ALA A 174 18.71 8.28 4.20
C ALA A 174 20.26 8.27 4.21
N GLY A 175 20.86 7.12 4.53
CA GLY A 175 22.29 6.88 4.40
C GLY A 175 22.75 6.92 2.94
N ARG A 176 22.09 6.15 2.06
CA ARG A 176 22.39 6.13 0.62
C ARG A 176 22.25 7.52 -0.02
N LEU A 177 21.18 8.25 0.30
CA LEU A 177 20.99 9.62 -0.19
C LEU A 177 22.07 10.60 0.30
N ALA A 178 22.76 10.30 1.40
CA ALA A 178 23.89 11.11 1.88
C ALA A 178 25.15 10.90 1.06
N GLU A 179 25.31 9.72 0.48
CA GLU A 179 26.48 9.31 -0.31
C GLU A 179 26.32 9.66 -1.80
N MET A 180 25.09 9.90 -2.25
CA MET A 180 24.79 10.33 -3.62
C MET A 180 25.19 11.79 -3.86
N GLU A 181 25.49 12.10 -5.13
CA GLU A 181 25.70 13.49 -5.57
C GLU A 181 24.50 14.39 -5.18
N PRO A 182 24.75 15.51 -4.49
CA PRO A 182 23.70 16.35 -3.96
C PRO A 182 22.93 17.04 -5.09
N SER A 183 21.63 16.80 -5.13
CA SER A 183 20.65 17.52 -5.94
C SER A 183 19.63 18.16 -5.01
N GLY A 184 18.94 19.23 -5.46
CA GLY A 184 17.92 19.88 -4.64
C GLY A 184 16.85 18.90 -4.12
N THR A 185 16.46 17.94 -4.96
CA THR A 185 15.51 16.88 -4.57
C THR A 185 16.14 15.85 -3.62
N SER A 186 17.33 15.32 -3.90
CA SER A 186 17.93 14.29 -3.03
C SER A 186 18.20 14.82 -1.62
N VAL A 187 18.65 16.08 -1.51
CA VAL A 187 18.82 16.76 -0.22
C VAL A 187 17.48 16.96 0.48
N LEU A 188 16.44 17.40 -0.23
CA LEU A 188 15.10 17.56 0.35
C LEU A 188 14.56 16.24 0.92
N LEU A 189 14.62 15.16 0.13
CA LEU A 189 14.12 13.84 0.54
C LEU A 189 14.93 13.28 1.72
N GLN A 190 16.25 13.45 1.72
CA GLN A 190 17.10 13.05 2.83
C GLN A 190 16.74 13.77 4.13
N LEU A 191 16.60 15.10 4.07
CA LEU A 191 16.25 15.92 5.23
C LEU A 191 14.86 15.58 5.75
N ASP A 192 13.91 15.34 4.84
CA ASP A 192 12.56 14.90 5.19
C ASP A 192 12.56 13.55 5.93
N ILE A 193 13.28 12.55 5.44
CA ILE A 193 13.44 11.27 6.15
C ILE A 193 14.10 11.48 7.52
N ARG A 194 15.14 12.30 7.62
CA ARG A 194 15.82 12.58 8.90
C ARG A 194 14.89 13.27 9.90
N ARG A 195 14.10 14.25 9.44
CA ARG A 195 13.08 14.90 10.28
C ARG A 195 12.04 13.90 10.76
N PHE A 196 11.57 13.02 9.89
CA PHE A 196 10.67 11.94 10.27
C PHE A 196 11.32 11.04 11.33
N LEU A 197 12.52 10.50 11.09
CA LEU A 197 13.18 9.58 12.04
C LEU A 197 13.59 10.21 13.36
N GLY A 198 13.86 11.52 13.38
CA GLY A 198 14.28 12.28 14.57
C GLY A 198 13.14 12.97 15.33
N ARG A 199 11.89 12.86 14.86
CA ARG A 199 10.75 13.51 15.52
C ARG A 199 10.48 12.88 16.90
N PRO A 200 10.00 13.65 17.89
CA PRO A 200 9.46 13.09 19.11
C PRO A 200 8.37 12.08 18.78
N TYR A 201 8.40 10.91 19.44
CA TYR A 201 7.37 9.91 19.26
C TYR A 201 6.05 10.41 19.85
N ASP A 202 5.01 10.51 19.02
CA ASP A 202 3.67 10.85 19.47
C ASP A 202 2.96 9.59 20.00
N SER A 203 2.77 9.53 21.33
CA SER A 203 2.11 8.40 21.99
C SER A 203 0.60 8.32 21.68
N GLY A 204 -0.02 9.39 21.17
CA GLY A 204 -1.43 9.43 20.81
C GLY A 204 -1.81 8.60 19.58
N GLN A 205 -0.82 8.18 18.78
CA GLN A 205 -1.01 7.35 17.58
C GLN A 205 -0.66 5.88 17.80
N MET A 206 -0.60 5.41 19.05
CA MET A 206 -0.33 3.99 19.32
C MET A 206 -1.32 3.12 18.52
N PRO A 207 -0.82 2.24 17.62
CA PRO A 207 -1.69 1.30 16.95
C PRO A 207 -2.43 0.47 18.00
N SER A 208 -3.71 0.25 17.76
CA SER A 208 -4.63 -0.43 18.68
C SER A 208 -3.96 -1.66 19.30
N SER A 209 -3.95 -1.76 20.62
CA SER A 209 -3.44 -2.95 21.30
C SER A 209 -4.21 -4.18 20.82
N VAL A 210 -3.48 -5.27 20.53
CA VAL A 210 -4.11 -6.55 20.24
C VAL A 210 -4.69 -7.04 21.58
N SER A 211 -6.01 -6.98 21.73
CA SER A 211 -6.67 -7.61 22.87
C SER A 211 -6.65 -9.12 22.69
N ALA A 212 -6.54 -9.85 23.80
CA ALA A 212 -6.82 -11.28 23.77
C ALA A 212 -8.26 -11.48 23.26
N PRO A 213 -8.52 -12.53 22.45
CA PRO A 213 -9.88 -12.91 22.11
C PRO A 213 -10.71 -13.02 23.40
N PRO A 214 -11.97 -12.56 23.40
CA PRO A 214 -12.83 -12.72 24.57
C PRO A 214 -12.86 -14.20 24.99
N GLY A 215 -12.71 -14.45 26.29
CA GLY A 215 -12.86 -15.79 26.85
C GLY A 215 -14.28 -16.32 26.71
N ALA A 216 -14.50 -17.55 27.20
CA ALA A 216 -15.79 -18.24 27.14
C ALA A 216 -16.94 -17.43 27.80
N PRO A 217 -18.22 -17.67 27.43
CA PRO A 217 -18.73 -18.96 26.98
C PRO A 217 -18.42 -19.18 25.49
N ILE A 218 -17.83 -20.33 25.19
CA ILE A 218 -17.60 -20.79 23.82
C ILE A 218 -18.98 -21.03 23.22
N GLY A 219 -19.48 -20.02 22.53
CA GLY A 219 -20.87 -19.94 22.10
C GLY A 219 -21.28 -18.48 21.96
N GLN A 220 -20.91 -17.84 20.85
CA GLN A 220 -21.91 -16.98 20.22
C GLN A 220 -23.11 -17.91 19.92
N PRO A 221 -24.35 -17.48 20.13
CA PRO A 221 -25.47 -18.31 19.73
C PRO A 221 -25.30 -18.64 18.25
N ALA A 222 -25.08 -19.92 17.95
CA ALA A 222 -24.94 -20.39 16.60
C ALA A 222 -26.26 -20.09 15.89
N MET A 223 -26.24 -19.06 15.03
CA MET A 223 -27.37 -18.75 14.16
C MET A 223 -28.72 -18.57 14.88
N ASP A 224 -28.79 -17.76 15.93
CA ASP A 224 -30.09 -17.35 16.52
C ASP A 224 -31.03 -16.71 15.47
N TRP A 225 -30.48 -16.14 14.40
CA TRP A 225 -31.26 -15.62 13.27
C TRP A 225 -31.89 -16.70 12.40
N LEU A 226 -31.44 -17.97 12.46
CA LEU A 226 -32.15 -19.11 11.88
C LEU A 226 -33.29 -19.60 12.79
N GLY A 227 -33.26 -19.27 14.09
CA GLY A 227 -34.35 -19.50 15.03
C GLY A 227 -35.54 -18.54 14.85
N LEU A 228 -35.44 -17.57 13.93
CA LEU A 228 -36.57 -16.71 13.50
C LEU A 228 -37.48 -17.39 12.47
N LEU A 229 -37.17 -18.63 12.07
CA LEU A 229 -38.14 -19.50 11.42
C LEU A 229 -38.81 -20.31 12.54
N GLU A 230 -40.12 -20.11 12.71
CA GLU A 230 -40.94 -20.94 13.60
C GLU A 230 -40.59 -22.42 13.37
N PRO A 231 -40.30 -23.20 14.44
CA PRO A 231 -40.18 -24.65 14.31
C PRO A 231 -41.45 -25.18 13.64
N TRP A 232 -41.32 -26.12 12.70
CA TRP A 232 -42.46 -26.70 11.96
C TRP A 232 -43.50 -27.42 12.83
N CYS A 233 -43.27 -27.52 14.14
CA CYS A 233 -44.24 -27.98 15.12
C CYS A 233 -44.01 -27.21 16.43
N THR A 234 -44.84 -26.23 16.75
CA THR A 234 -44.82 -25.58 18.07
C THR A 234 -46.14 -25.86 18.78
N TRP A 235 -46.07 -26.50 19.95
CA TRP A 235 -47.24 -26.73 20.82
C TRP A 235 -47.64 -25.41 21.47
N ILE A 236 -48.70 -24.78 20.95
CA ILE A 236 -49.25 -23.54 21.48
C ILE A 236 -50.73 -23.80 21.79
N ASP A 237 -51.15 -23.46 23.00
CA ASP A 237 -52.55 -23.59 23.46
C ASP A 237 -53.16 -25.00 23.38
N GLY A 238 -52.35 -26.05 23.53
CA GLY A 238 -52.85 -27.42 23.64
C GLY A 238 -53.08 -28.13 22.29
N GLU A 239 -52.63 -27.55 21.18
CA GLU A 239 -52.68 -28.18 19.85
C GLU A 239 -51.35 -28.01 19.10
N TRP A 240 -51.01 -28.99 18.24
CA TRP A 240 -49.87 -28.90 17.33
C TRP A 240 -50.28 -28.13 16.06
N ARG A 241 -49.55 -27.08 15.70
CA ARG A 241 -49.58 -26.45 14.38
C ARG A 241 -48.23 -26.57 13.70
#